data_AF-A0A1A8RUZ2-F1
#
_entry.id   AF-A0A1A8RUZ2-F1
#
_cell.length_a   1.000
_cell.length_b   1.000
_cell.length_c   1.000
_cell.angle_alpha   90.00
_cell.angle_beta   90.00
_cell.angle_gamma   90.00
#
_symmetry.space_group_name_H-M   'P 1'
#
loop_
_entity.id
_entity.type
_entity.pdbx_description
1 polymer ?
#
loop_
_entity_poly.entity_id
_entity_poly.type
_entity_poly.pdbx_seq_one_letter_code
_entity_poly.pdbx_strand_id
1 'polypeptide(L)'
;KRFTYVKIIKTLMQMGASYGTKDLKSGRTCLHMASDEANLELLSIFLEQPTSLAFINAKSFSGNTALHIASSLQNLRTQVESVKLLMRKGADPGARNYENELPCQLVPEGSVGEKVFPSGHIIFHVNGV
;
A
#
# COMPACT_ATOMS: atom_id res chain seq x y z
N LYS A 1 -12.28 -8.06 -19.38
CA LYS A 1 -11.86 -8.93 -18.24
C LYS A 1 -11.77 -8.14 -16.92
N ARG A 2 -11.02 -7.03 -16.85
CA ARG A 2 -10.85 -6.20 -15.62
C ARG A 2 -12.16 -5.72 -14.97
N PHE A 3 -13.10 -5.18 -15.75
CA PHE A 3 -14.41 -4.74 -15.27
C PHE A 3 -15.24 -5.86 -14.60
N THR A 4 -15.05 -7.11 -15.04
CA THR A 4 -15.77 -8.26 -14.50
C THR A 4 -15.31 -8.59 -13.08
N TYR A 5 -14.00 -8.58 -12.82
CA TYR A 5 -13.46 -8.89 -11.49
C TYR A 5 -13.81 -7.83 -10.45
N VAL A 6 -13.75 -6.56 -10.81
CA VAL A 6 -14.17 -5.46 -9.93
C VAL A 6 -15.64 -5.60 -9.54
N LYS A 7 -16.50 -5.95 -10.51
CA LYS A 7 -17.92 -6.21 -10.23
C LYS A 7 -18.10 -7.38 -9.28
N ILE A 8 -17.40 -8.48 -9.50
CA ILE A 8 -17.44 -9.66 -8.62
C ILE A 8 -17.00 -9.29 -7.19
N ILE A 9 -15.89 -8.57 -7.04
CA ILE A 9 -15.37 -8.14 -5.72
C ILE A 9 -16.40 -7.27 -5.00
N LYS A 10 -16.96 -6.26 -5.69
CA LYS A 10 -18.01 -5.41 -5.11
C LYS A 10 -19.24 -6.22 -4.70
N THR A 11 -19.69 -7.17 -5.52
CA THR A 11 -20.80 -8.07 -5.16
C THR A 11 -20.48 -8.89 -3.92
N LEU A 12 -19.28 -9.49 -3.82
CA LEU A 12 -18.88 -10.27 -2.65
C LEU A 12 -18.87 -9.43 -1.37
N MET A 13 -18.34 -8.20 -1.44
CA MET A 13 -18.34 -7.26 -0.31
C MET A 13 -19.76 -6.89 0.11
N GLN A 14 -20.67 -6.65 -0.84
CA GLN A 14 -22.10 -6.39 -0.57
C GLN A 14 -22.79 -7.58 0.10
N MET A 15 -22.33 -8.81 -0.19
CA MET A 15 -22.81 -10.03 0.46
C MET A 15 -22.12 -10.31 1.82
N GLY A 16 -21.32 -9.38 2.33
CA GLY A 16 -20.68 -9.48 3.65
C GLY A 16 -19.33 -10.20 3.65
N ALA A 17 -18.69 -10.41 2.49
CA ALA A 17 -17.34 -10.95 2.46
C ALA A 17 -16.37 -10.01 3.20
N SER A 18 -15.61 -10.57 4.14
CA SER A 18 -14.57 -9.84 4.87
C SER A 18 -13.37 -9.57 3.98
N TYR A 19 -12.93 -8.31 3.95
CA TYR A 19 -11.75 -7.84 3.23
C TYR A 19 -10.61 -7.37 4.15
N GLY A 20 -10.84 -7.39 5.47
CA GLY A 20 -9.82 -7.07 6.49
C GLY A 20 -9.13 -8.31 7.10
N THR A 21 -9.60 -9.52 6.76
CA THR A 21 -9.03 -10.78 7.25
C THR A 21 -7.66 -11.06 6.65
N LYS A 22 -6.81 -11.72 7.44
CA LYS A 22 -5.48 -12.15 7.02
C LYS A 22 -5.53 -13.55 6.40
N ASP A 23 -4.80 -13.76 5.32
CA ASP A 23 -4.57 -15.10 4.80
C ASP A 23 -3.67 -15.92 5.75
N LEU A 24 -3.81 -17.24 5.72
CA LEU A 24 -3.11 -18.15 6.64
C LEU A 24 -1.63 -18.38 6.29
N LYS A 25 -1.19 -18.07 5.07
CA LYS A 25 0.18 -18.35 4.61
C LYS A 25 1.11 -17.19 4.88
N SER A 26 0.65 -15.96 4.64
CA SER A 26 1.50 -14.76 4.72
C SER A 26 0.99 -13.70 5.69
N GLY A 27 -0.19 -13.90 6.27
CA GLY A 27 -0.80 -12.93 7.17
C GLY A 27 -1.26 -11.65 6.46
N ARG A 28 -1.39 -11.69 5.13
CA ARG A 28 -1.71 -10.53 4.28
C ARG A 28 -3.22 -10.35 4.19
N THR A 29 -3.63 -9.09 4.22
CA THR A 29 -5.01 -8.65 3.94
C THR A 29 -5.18 -8.29 2.46
N CYS A 30 -6.41 -7.99 2.04
CA CYS A 30 -6.68 -7.52 0.67
C CYS A 30 -5.89 -6.26 0.29
N LEU A 31 -5.60 -5.36 1.25
CA LEU A 31 -4.77 -4.18 1.00
C LEU A 31 -3.32 -4.54 0.69
N HIS A 32 -2.76 -5.54 1.37
CA HIS A 32 -1.39 -5.98 1.07
C HIS A 32 -1.30 -6.54 -0.34
N MET A 33 -2.29 -7.33 -0.76
CA MET A 33 -2.34 -7.91 -2.10
C MET A 33 -2.52 -6.82 -3.16
N ALA A 34 -3.43 -5.86 -2.93
CA ALA A 34 -3.64 -4.74 -3.85
C ALA A 34 -2.42 -3.81 -3.95
N SER A 35 -1.67 -3.59 -2.85
CA SER A 35 -0.41 -2.85 -2.86
C SER A 35 0.67 -3.52 -3.69
N ASP A 36 0.81 -4.85 -3.61
CA ASP A 36 1.83 -5.64 -4.35
C ASP A 36 1.68 -5.48 -5.85
N GLU A 37 0.43 -5.51 -6.32
CA GLU A 37 0.09 -5.35 -7.73
C GLU A 37 0.01 -3.87 -8.16
N ALA A 38 0.25 -2.93 -7.23
CA ALA A 38 0.03 -1.51 -7.41
C ALA A 38 -1.38 -1.20 -7.98
N ASN A 39 -2.38 -1.98 -7.59
CA ASN A 39 -3.72 -1.95 -8.14
C ASN A 39 -4.56 -0.86 -7.46
N LEU A 40 -4.41 0.38 -7.96
CA LEU A 40 -5.07 1.57 -7.42
C LEU A 40 -6.60 1.45 -7.37
N GLU A 41 -7.20 0.71 -8.30
CA GLU A 41 -8.66 0.51 -8.34
C GLU A 41 -9.13 -0.37 -7.17
N LEU A 42 -8.44 -1.48 -6.92
CA LEU A 42 -8.75 -2.32 -5.75
C LEU A 42 -8.41 -1.64 -4.43
N LEU A 43 -7.28 -0.92 -4.36
CA LEU A 43 -6.95 -0.10 -3.20
C LEU A 43 -8.07 0.90 -2.92
N SER A 44 -8.55 1.61 -3.94
CA SER A 44 -9.65 2.58 -3.77
C SER A 44 -10.93 1.90 -3.27
N ILE A 45 -11.33 0.77 -3.87
CA ILE A 45 -12.54 0.03 -3.47
C ILE A 45 -12.48 -0.38 -2.00
N PHE A 46 -11.35 -0.92 -1.54
CA PHE A 46 -11.21 -1.37 -0.15
C PHE A 46 -11.06 -0.20 0.83
N LEU A 47 -10.35 0.88 0.45
CA LEU A 47 -10.11 2.04 1.31
C LEU A 47 -11.31 3.00 1.39
N GLU A 48 -12.23 2.95 0.44
CA GLU A 48 -13.50 3.69 0.48
C GLU A 48 -14.53 3.06 1.42
N GLN A 49 -14.31 1.83 1.88
CA GLN A 49 -15.24 1.22 2.83
C GLN A 49 -15.13 1.85 4.22
N PRO A 50 -16.25 2.01 4.95
CA PRO A 50 -16.26 2.63 6.28
C PRO A 50 -15.34 1.95 7.30
N THR A 51 -15.11 0.65 7.17
CA THR A 51 -14.29 -0.13 8.11
C THR A 51 -12.82 -0.21 7.71
N SER A 52 -12.39 0.48 6.64
CA SER A 52 -11.02 0.40 6.11
C SER A 52 -9.95 0.79 7.13
N LEU A 53 -10.25 1.77 7.99
CA LEU A 53 -9.35 2.23 9.05
C LEU A 53 -9.00 1.14 10.07
N ALA A 54 -9.87 0.13 10.25
CA ALA A 54 -9.62 -0.95 11.22
C ALA A 54 -8.46 -1.87 10.83
N PHE A 55 -8.06 -1.90 9.55
CA PHE A 55 -7.02 -2.81 9.05
C PHE A 55 -6.03 -2.16 8.07
N ILE A 56 -6.10 -0.84 7.85
CA ILE A 56 -5.16 -0.14 6.96
C ILE A 56 -3.69 -0.30 7.39
N ASN A 57 -3.46 -0.37 8.70
CA ASN A 57 -2.14 -0.60 9.31
C ASN A 57 -1.94 -2.05 9.78
N ALA A 58 -2.77 -3.00 9.30
CA ALA A 58 -2.56 -4.41 9.58
C ALA A 58 -1.18 -4.85 9.11
N LYS A 59 -0.53 -5.71 9.90
CA LYS A 59 0.79 -6.26 9.61
C LYS A 59 0.70 -7.68 9.03
N SER A 60 1.44 -7.96 7.97
CA SER A 60 1.72 -9.32 7.50
C SER A 60 2.56 -10.10 8.53
N PHE A 61 2.84 -11.37 8.26
CA PHE A 61 3.75 -12.16 9.10
C PHE A 61 5.21 -11.67 9.08
N SER A 62 5.60 -10.87 8.09
CA SER A 62 6.88 -10.15 8.08
C SER A 62 6.81 -8.78 8.78
N GLY A 63 5.66 -8.43 9.37
CA GLY A 63 5.46 -7.13 10.02
C GLY A 63 5.17 -5.97 9.05
N ASN A 64 5.21 -6.23 7.74
CA ASN A 64 4.98 -5.24 6.70
C ASN A 64 3.51 -4.82 6.69
N THR A 65 3.26 -3.52 6.54
CA THR A 65 1.93 -2.97 6.24
C THR A 65 1.72 -2.86 4.73
N ALA A 66 0.50 -2.54 4.29
CA ALA A 66 0.22 -2.22 2.89
C ALA A 66 1.10 -1.07 2.36
N LEU A 67 1.51 -0.14 3.24
CA LEU A 67 2.40 0.97 2.89
C LEU A 67 3.85 0.51 2.67
N HIS A 68 4.36 -0.42 3.48
CA HIS A 68 5.69 -1.03 3.26
C HIS A 68 5.77 -1.67 1.87
N ILE A 69 4.77 -2.48 1.52
CA ILE A 69 4.71 -3.18 0.22
C ILE A 69 4.63 -2.16 -0.93
N ALA A 70 3.76 -1.14 -0.79
CA ALA A 70 3.64 -0.10 -1.81
C ALA A 70 4.94 0.69 -1.99
N SER A 71 5.69 0.93 -0.91
CA SER A 71 6.99 1.62 -0.97
C SER A 71 8.08 0.77 -1.63
N SER A 72 8.05 -0.57 -1.51
CA SER A 72 9.06 -1.44 -2.12
C SER A 72 8.87 -1.72 -3.62
N LEU A 73 7.83 -1.15 -4.25
CA LEU A 73 7.56 -1.34 -5.68
C LEU A 73 8.64 -0.68 -6.56
N GLN A 74 8.97 -1.31 -7.69
CA GLN A 74 9.97 -0.79 -8.63
C GLN A 74 9.39 0.17 -9.69
N ASN A 75 8.06 0.17 -9.89
CA ASN A 75 7.40 1.07 -10.84
C ASN A 75 7.08 2.41 -10.17
N LEU A 76 7.95 3.40 -10.36
CA LEU A 76 7.84 4.72 -9.73
C LEU A 76 6.47 5.38 -9.87
N ARG A 77 5.81 5.27 -11.03
CA ARG A 77 4.51 5.93 -11.25
C ARG A 77 3.43 5.31 -10.36
N THR A 78 3.28 3.98 -10.40
CA THR A 78 2.22 3.31 -9.65
C THR A 78 2.57 3.20 -8.16
N GLN A 79 3.86 3.16 -7.82
CA GLN A 79 4.38 3.27 -6.45
C GLN A 79 3.94 4.58 -5.81
N VAL A 80 4.26 5.72 -6.43
CA VAL A 80 3.93 7.05 -5.90
C VAL A 80 2.43 7.21 -5.70
N GLU A 81 1.61 6.78 -6.66
CA GLU A 81 0.15 6.90 -6.54
C GLU A 81 -0.42 5.95 -5.47
N SER A 82 0.14 4.75 -5.31
CA SER A 82 -0.28 3.81 -4.26
C SER A 82 0.07 4.34 -2.86
N VAL A 83 1.29 4.85 -2.68
CA VAL A 83 1.76 5.49 -1.43
C VAL A 83 0.88 6.69 -1.09
N LYS A 84 0.64 7.60 -2.04
CA LYS A 84 -0.24 8.76 -1.83
C LYS A 84 -1.65 8.35 -1.42
N LEU A 85 -2.23 7.35 -2.10
CA LEU A 85 -3.58 6.87 -1.81
C LEU A 85 -3.67 6.29 -0.40
N LEU A 86 -2.73 5.42 -0.02
CA LEU A 86 -2.66 4.82 1.31
C LEU A 86 -2.50 5.88 2.41
N MET A 87 -1.57 6.83 2.24
CA MET A 87 -1.33 7.90 3.22
C MET A 87 -2.56 8.81 3.36
N ARG A 88 -3.22 9.21 2.26
CA ARG A 88 -4.46 10.00 2.30
C ARG A 88 -5.59 9.29 3.05
N LYS A 89 -5.57 7.96 3.09
CA LYS A 89 -6.57 7.13 3.77
C LYS A 89 -6.19 6.75 5.20
N GLY A 90 -5.06 7.27 5.72
CA GLY A 90 -4.64 7.09 7.12
C GLY A 90 -3.63 5.97 7.36
N ALA A 91 -2.92 5.51 6.32
CA ALA A 91 -1.79 4.60 6.52
C ALA A 91 -0.66 5.32 7.28
N ASP A 92 -0.12 4.66 8.30
CA ASP A 92 0.91 5.21 9.18
C ASP A 92 2.30 5.07 8.55
N PRO A 93 2.98 6.17 8.17
CA PRO A 93 4.34 6.13 7.65
C PRO A 93 5.40 5.85 8.73
N GLY A 94 5.05 5.93 10.02
CA GLY A 94 5.92 5.65 11.15
C GLY A 94 5.90 4.18 11.61
N ALA A 95 5.02 3.35 11.06
CA ALA A 95 4.92 1.94 11.42
C ALA A 95 6.21 1.19 11.02
N ARG A 96 6.79 0.42 11.93
CA ARG A 96 7.98 -0.40 11.65
C ARG A 96 7.66 -1.87 11.41
N ASN A 97 8.24 -2.50 10.39
CA ASN A 97 8.13 -3.95 10.20
C ASN A 97 8.93 -4.73 11.25
N TYR A 98 8.98 -6.07 11.16
CA TYR A 98 9.71 -6.90 12.14
C TYR A 98 11.24 -6.83 11.98
N GLU A 99 11.72 -6.37 10.83
CA GLU A 99 13.13 -5.99 10.61
C GLU A 99 13.44 -4.57 11.09
N ASN A 100 12.50 -3.94 11.80
CA ASN A 100 12.62 -2.58 12.32
C ASN A 100 12.76 -1.50 11.22
N GLU A 101 12.30 -1.76 10.01
CA GLU A 101 12.34 -0.83 8.88
C GLU A 101 11.03 -0.03 8.76
N LEU A 102 11.14 1.24 8.36
CA LEU A 102 10.03 2.09 7.96
C LEU A 102 9.69 1.85 6.48
N PRO A 103 8.45 2.17 6.03
CA PRO A 103 8.09 2.06 4.62
C PRO A 103 9.05 2.83 3.69
N CYS A 104 9.47 4.04 4.08
CA CYS A 104 10.38 4.86 3.29
C CYS A 104 11.78 4.23 3.10
N GLN A 105 12.21 3.36 4.02
CA GLN A 105 13.50 2.68 3.94
C GLN A 105 13.49 1.51 2.95
N LEU A 106 12.30 1.02 2.57
CA LEU A 106 12.14 -0.04 1.57
C LEU A 106 12.05 0.49 0.13
N VAL A 107 12.08 1.81 -0.07
CA VAL A 107 12.06 2.39 -1.41
C VAL A 107 13.34 1.97 -2.14
N PRO A 108 13.24 1.30 -3.31
CA PRO A 108 14.42 0.87 -4.05
C PRO A 108 15.26 2.08 -4.45
N GLU A 109 16.59 1.94 -4.36
CA GLU A 109 17.51 2.97 -4.84
C GLU A 109 17.29 3.20 -6.34
N GLY A 110 16.85 4.40 -6.71
CA GLY A 110 16.64 4.76 -8.11
C GLY A 110 17.96 5.07 -8.82
N SER A 111 17.98 4.90 -10.14
CA SER A 111 19.14 5.23 -10.99
C SER A 111 19.45 6.73 -11.10
N VAL A 112 18.69 7.62 -10.45
CA VAL A 112 18.95 9.07 -10.49
C VAL A 112 18.59 9.72 -9.16
N GLY A 113 19.62 10.08 -8.38
CA GLY A 113 19.72 11.43 -7.79
C GLY A 113 19.05 11.76 -6.45
N GLU A 114 18.19 10.94 -5.85
CA GLU A 114 17.58 11.30 -4.56
C GLU A 114 18.20 10.52 -3.39
N LYS A 115 19.27 11.10 -2.81
CA LYS A 115 19.69 10.76 -1.45
C LYS A 115 18.57 11.14 -0.49
N VAL A 116 17.92 10.14 0.08
CA VAL A 116 17.00 10.30 1.21
C VAL A 116 17.80 10.79 2.43
N PHE A 117 17.64 12.07 2.81
CA PHE A 117 18.19 12.57 4.07
C PHE A 117 17.27 12.15 5.24
N PRO A 118 17.83 11.84 6.43
CA PRO A 118 17.08 11.29 7.57
C PRO A 118 16.13 12.29 8.27
N SER A 119 15.78 13.42 7.64
CA SER A 119 15.01 14.52 8.23
C SER A 119 13.50 14.51 7.93
N GLY A 120 12.95 13.41 7.39
CA GLY A 120 11.50 13.22 7.25
C GLY A 120 10.80 14.16 6.28
N HIS A 121 11.54 14.91 5.45
CA HIS A 121 10.98 15.74 4.38
C HIS A 121 11.16 15.04 3.04
N ILE A 122 10.05 14.59 2.45
CA ILE A 122 10.01 14.16 1.05
C ILE A 122 9.89 15.44 0.21
N ILE A 123 11.00 15.94 -0.33
CA ILE A 123 10.97 17.01 -1.34
C ILE A 123 11.14 16.34 -2.70
N PHE A 124 10.02 16.11 -3.40
CA PHE A 124 10.04 15.69 -4.79
C PHE A 124 10.58 16.84 -5.65
N HIS A 125 11.84 16.75 -6.10
CA HIS A 125 12.31 17.63 -7.16
C HIS A 125 11.84 17.07 -8.50
N VAL A 126 10.75 17.62 -9.02
CA VAL A 126 10.46 17.57 -10.45
C VAL A 126 11.48 18.47 -11.16
N ASN A 127 12.61 17.89 -11.59
CA ASN A 127 13.45 18.56 -12.58
C ASN A 127 12.78 18.41 -13.95
N GLY A 128 12.16 19.50 -14.39
CA GLY A 128 11.78 19.68 -15.78
C GLY A 128 13.03 19.85 -16.63
N VAL A 129 13.10 19.05 -17.70
CA VAL A 129 13.47 19.44 -19.07
C VAL A 129 12.65 18.59 -20.02
#